data_AF-A0A2N1N2A9-F1
#
_entry.id   AF-A0A2N1N2A9-F1
#
_cell.length_a   1.000
_cell.length_b   1.000
_cell.length_c   1.000
_cell.angle_alpha   90.00
_cell.angle_beta   90.00
_cell.angle_gamma   90.00
#
_symmetry.space_group_name_H-M   'P 1'
#
loop_
_entity.id
_entity.type
_entity.pdbx_description
1 polymer ?
#
loop_
_entity_poly.entity_id
_entity_poly.type
_entity_poly.pdbx_seq_one_letter_code
_entity_poly.pdbx_strand_id
1 'polypeptide(L)'
;MRKLYKNKLNGTELLKASEGIKSFNQCYRTNISQLTEGTDWHTWKSETRKWLKIVRRVIKGKTKHAIKRRIEERNKMITKNQRKMINNILDKKYSKIDLNRIHIIANTQEEILLNSKDEVQAEAINTFSSLFHTRNHKFKNFPEQWKDIYEP
;
A
#
# COMPACT_ATOMS: atom_id res chain seq x y z
N MET A 1 -2.84 13.20 -14.18
CA MET A 1 -2.88 14.56 -14.80
C MET A 1 -3.66 14.44 -16.09
N ARG A 2 -4.82 15.11 -16.21
CA ARG A 2 -5.58 15.17 -17.47
C ARG A 2 -4.68 15.82 -18.55
N LYS A 3 -4.61 15.21 -19.73
CA LYS A 3 -3.91 15.78 -20.89
C LYS A 3 -4.76 16.95 -21.39
N LEU A 4 -4.38 18.18 -21.03
CA LEU A 4 -4.95 19.39 -21.62
C LEU A 4 -4.44 19.45 -23.07
N TYR A 5 -5.34 19.25 -24.04
CA TYR A 5 -5.03 19.43 -25.45
C TYR A 5 -4.92 20.92 -25.78
N LYS A 6 -4.06 21.21 -26.75
CA LYS A 6 -3.51 22.53 -27.09
C LYS A 6 -4.58 23.64 -27.16
N ASN A 7 -4.25 24.73 -26.47
CA ASN A 7 -4.52 26.12 -26.86
C ASN A 7 -5.99 26.59 -26.84
N LYS A 8 -6.63 26.54 -25.67
CA LYS A 8 -7.66 27.51 -25.23
C LYS A 8 -8.10 27.15 -23.80
N LEU A 9 -7.23 27.40 -22.81
CA LEU A 9 -7.75 27.54 -21.45
C LEU A 9 -8.39 28.92 -21.39
N ASN A 10 -9.70 28.96 -21.26
CA ASN A 10 -10.47 30.21 -21.27
C ASN A 10 -11.28 30.32 -19.98
N GLY A 11 -11.47 31.55 -19.49
CA GLY A 11 -12.34 31.86 -18.37
C GLY A 11 -12.02 31.05 -17.10
N THR A 12 -12.99 30.23 -16.65
CA THR A 12 -12.96 29.55 -15.36
C THR A 12 -11.90 28.45 -15.26
N GLU A 13 -11.53 27.79 -16.36
CA GLU A 13 -10.49 26.77 -16.35
C GLU A 13 -9.08 27.36 -16.18
N LEU A 14 -8.86 28.53 -16.77
CA LEU A 14 -7.60 29.28 -16.63
C LEU A 14 -7.42 29.77 -15.19
N LEU A 15 -8.48 30.30 -14.57
CA LEU A 15 -8.47 30.70 -13.17
C LEU A 15 -8.11 29.54 -12.24
N LYS A 16 -8.79 28.39 -12.39
CA LYS A 16 -8.51 27.19 -11.60
C LYS A 16 -7.08 26.68 -11.80
N ALA A 17 -6.57 26.70 -13.03
CA ALA A 17 -5.20 26.30 -13.32
C ALA A 17 -4.18 27.25 -12.67
N SER A 18 -4.42 28.56 -12.73
CA SER A 18 -3.56 29.58 -12.12
C SER A 18 -3.57 29.54 -10.58
N GLU A 19 -4.71 29.28 -9.95
CA GLU A 19 -4.80 29.01 -8.51
C GLU A 19 -4.04 27.73 -8.11
N GLY A 20 -4.13 26.69 -8.92
CA GLY A 20 -3.36 25.46 -8.75
C GLY A 20 -1.84 25.71 -8.82
N ILE A 21 -1.39 26.54 -9.76
CA ILE A 21 0.02 26.94 -9.88
C ILE A 21 0.48 27.75 -8.67
N LYS A 22 -0.35 28.69 -8.19
CA LYS A 22 -0.05 29.49 -6.98
C LYS A 22 0.13 28.59 -5.74
N SER A 23 -0.79 27.66 -5.55
CA SER A 23 -0.74 26.69 -4.44
C SER A 23 0.50 25.79 -4.53
N PHE A 24 0.83 25.32 -5.73
CA PHE A 24 2.03 24.53 -5.99
C PHE A 24 3.31 25.31 -5.70
N ASN A 25 3.39 26.57 -6.16
CA ASN A 25 4.51 27.46 -5.89
C ASN A 25 4.73 27.69 -4.40
N GLN A 26 3.65 27.89 -3.63
CA GLN A 26 3.75 28.05 -2.17
C GLN A 26 4.24 26.76 -1.49
N CYS A 27 3.69 25.60 -1.87
CA CYS A 27 4.01 24.32 -1.24
C CYS A 27 5.48 23.90 -1.48
N TYR A 28 5.99 24.14 -2.68
CA TYR A 28 7.31 23.69 -3.11
C TYR A 28 8.34 24.81 -3.25
N ARG A 29 7.98 26.06 -2.91
CA ARG A 29 8.82 27.27 -3.07
C ARG A 29 9.36 27.39 -4.51
N THR A 30 8.48 27.26 -5.49
CA THR A 30 8.81 27.42 -6.92
C THR A 30 8.29 28.76 -7.46
N ASN A 31 8.85 29.21 -8.58
CA ASN A 31 8.44 30.43 -9.28
C ASN A 31 7.91 30.09 -10.68
N ILE A 32 6.93 29.18 -10.77
CA ILE A 32 6.26 28.88 -12.04
C ILE A 32 5.31 30.03 -12.37
N SER A 33 5.47 30.63 -13.54
CA SER A 33 4.59 31.70 -14.03
C SER A 33 3.13 31.25 -14.10
N GLN A 34 2.20 32.15 -13.79
CA GLN A 34 0.77 31.88 -13.94
C GLN A 34 0.37 31.78 -15.43
N LEU A 35 -0.72 31.08 -15.71
CA LEU A 35 -1.27 31.00 -17.06
C LEU A 35 -2.17 32.20 -17.31
N THR A 36 -1.94 32.88 -18.43
CA THR A 36 -2.77 33.96 -18.97
C THR A 36 -3.19 33.60 -20.41
N GLU A 37 -4.21 34.27 -20.96
CA GLU A 37 -4.71 33.97 -22.31
C GLU A 37 -3.63 34.15 -23.40
N GLY A 38 -2.67 35.05 -23.18
CA GLY A 38 -1.52 35.29 -24.06
C GLY A 38 -0.27 34.46 -23.75
N THR A 39 -0.35 33.44 -22.89
CA THR A 39 0.84 32.65 -22.51
C THR A 39 1.33 31.81 -23.68
N ASP A 40 2.61 31.95 -24.03
CA ASP A 40 3.28 30.99 -24.91
C ASP A 40 3.44 29.64 -24.20
N TRP A 41 2.58 28.71 -24.61
CA TRP A 41 2.55 27.34 -24.10
C TRP A 41 3.86 26.59 -24.27
N HIS A 42 4.65 26.89 -25.31
CA HIS A 42 5.90 26.18 -25.54
C HIS A 42 6.96 26.59 -24.52
N THR A 43 7.17 27.90 -24.35
CA THR A 43 8.10 28.45 -23.36
C THR A 43 7.67 28.09 -21.94
N TRP A 44 6.40 28.31 -21.59
CA TRP A 44 5.86 27.99 -20.27
C TRP A 44 6.05 26.51 -19.90
N LYS A 45 5.80 25.60 -20.85
CA LYS A 45 5.98 24.16 -20.65
C LYS A 45 7.45 23.79 -20.45
N SER A 46 8.36 24.44 -21.16
CA SER A 46 9.80 24.23 -21.02
C SER A 46 10.28 24.63 -19.62
N GLU A 47 9.89 25.82 -19.16
CA GLU A 47 10.22 26.33 -17.83
C GLU A 47 9.62 25.49 -16.70
N THR A 48 8.33 25.17 -16.81
CA THR A 48 7.61 24.34 -15.83
C THR A 48 8.25 22.96 -15.69
N ARG A 49 8.74 22.36 -16.78
CA ARG A 49 9.46 21.08 -16.73
C ARG A 49 10.76 21.17 -15.92
N LYS A 50 11.48 22.30 -15.98
CA LYS A 50 12.70 22.52 -15.17
C LYS A 50 12.34 22.53 -13.69
N TRP A 51 11.31 23.28 -13.31
CA TRP A 51 10.79 23.30 -11.93
C TRP A 51 10.34 21.93 -11.46
N LEU A 52 9.61 21.18 -12.30
CA LEU A 52 9.16 19.83 -11.94
C LEU A 52 10.33 18.87 -11.67
N LYS A 53 11.45 18.98 -12.42
CA LYS A 53 12.66 18.19 -12.14
C LYS A 53 13.24 18.51 -10.75
N ILE A 54 13.28 19.79 -10.37
CA ILE A 54 13.77 20.23 -9.05
C ILE A 54 12.86 19.68 -7.94
N VAL A 55 11.55 19.88 -8.07
CA VAL A 55 10.57 19.42 -7.07
C VAL A 55 10.63 17.91 -6.88
N ARG A 56 10.77 17.13 -7.95
CA ARG A 56 10.95 15.67 -7.87
C ARG A 56 12.17 15.28 -7.04
N ARG A 57 13.30 16.00 -7.16
CA ARG A 57 14.48 15.76 -6.34
C ARG A 57 14.23 16.09 -4.88
N VAL A 58 13.56 17.20 -4.59
CA VAL A 58 13.20 17.60 -3.21
C VAL A 58 12.28 16.57 -2.55
N ILE A 59 11.23 16.10 -3.25
CA ILE A 59 10.33 15.05 -2.76
C ILE A 59 11.10 13.74 -2.50
N LYS A 60 12.00 13.36 -3.43
CA LYS A 60 12.86 12.17 -3.27
C LYS A 60 13.81 12.31 -2.06
N GLY A 61 14.34 13.50 -1.81
CA GLY A 61 15.14 13.79 -0.61
C GLY A 61 14.33 13.65 0.67
N LYS A 62 13.14 14.29 0.74
CA LYS A 62 12.24 14.20 1.90
C LYS A 62 11.82 12.77 2.22
N THR A 63 11.51 11.95 1.21
CA THR A 63 11.17 10.53 1.40
C THR A 63 12.35 9.73 1.92
N LYS A 64 13.57 9.93 1.39
CA LYS A 64 14.79 9.29 1.95
C LYS A 64 15.01 9.67 3.42
N HIS A 65 14.86 10.95 3.77
CA HIS A 65 15.00 11.39 5.17
C HIS A 65 13.91 10.79 6.08
N ALA A 66 12.66 10.71 5.61
CA ALA A 66 11.58 10.09 6.37
C ALA A 66 11.82 8.59 6.61
N ILE A 67 12.31 7.87 5.60
CA ILE A 67 12.69 6.46 5.73
C ILE A 67 13.84 6.31 6.73
N LYS A 68 14.91 7.10 6.58
CA LYS A 68 16.06 7.07 7.49
C LYS A 68 15.63 7.36 8.94
N ARG A 69 14.80 8.39 9.15
CA ARG A 69 14.24 8.73 10.46
C ARG A 69 13.45 7.57 11.07
N ARG A 70 12.58 6.90 10.31
CA ARG A 70 11.81 5.75 10.81
C ARG A 70 12.70 4.56 11.15
N ILE A 71 13.74 4.31 10.37
CA ILE A 71 14.73 3.26 10.66
C ILE A 71 15.46 3.60 11.97
N GLU A 72 15.92 4.85 12.14
CA GLU A 72 16.57 5.30 13.37
C GLU A 72 15.64 5.22 14.59
N GLU A 73 14.38 5.63 14.46
CA GLU A 73 13.36 5.50 15.50
C GLU A 73 13.15 4.03 15.88
N ARG A 74 13.09 3.13 14.89
CA ARG A 74 12.95 1.68 15.13
C ARG A 74 14.19 1.09 15.81
N ASN A 75 15.39 1.47 15.38
CA ASN A 75 16.64 1.03 16.00
C ASN A 75 16.75 1.49 17.46
N LYS A 76 16.28 2.70 17.76
CA LYS A 76 16.15 3.18 19.14
C LYS A 76 15.19 2.32 19.97
N MET A 77 14.08 1.87 19.39
CA MET A 77 13.13 0.98 20.08
C MET A 77 13.72 -0.41 20.36
N ILE A 78 14.52 -0.97 19.45
CA ILE A 78 15.24 -2.25 19.67
C ILE A 78 16.10 -2.19 20.94
N THR A 79 16.76 -1.06 21.16
CA THR A 79 17.72 -0.91 22.26
C THR A 79 17.05 -0.48 23.57
N LYS A 80 16.05 0.41 23.50
CA LYS A 80 15.47 1.05 24.70
C LYS A 80 14.09 0.52 25.12
N ASN A 81 13.31 -0.06 24.20
CA ASN A 81 11.89 -0.37 24.44
C ASN A 81 11.39 -1.52 23.56
N GLN A 82 11.96 -2.72 23.78
CA GLN A 82 11.67 -3.93 23.01
C GLN A 82 10.19 -4.34 23.05
N ARG A 83 9.50 -4.20 24.20
CA ARG A 83 8.05 -4.48 24.32
C ARG A 83 7.21 -3.62 23.38
N LYS A 84 7.50 -2.31 23.28
CA LYS A 84 6.79 -1.40 22.37
C LYS A 84 7.07 -1.74 20.91
N MET A 85 8.29 -2.16 20.58
CA MET A 85 8.61 -2.64 19.23
C MET A 85 7.83 -3.92 18.88
N ILE A 86 7.80 -4.90 19.80
CA ILE A 86 7.05 -6.14 19.62
C ILE A 86 5.56 -5.84 19.43
N ASN A 87 4.98 -4.99 20.28
CA ASN A 87 3.58 -4.60 20.12
C ASN A 87 3.33 -3.85 18.81
N ASN A 88 4.18 -2.91 18.39
CA ASN A 88 4.04 -2.24 17.08
C ASN A 88 4.15 -3.21 15.87
N ILE A 89 4.89 -4.31 16.00
CA ILE A 89 4.98 -5.36 14.96
C ILE A 89 3.74 -6.25 15.00
N LEU A 90 3.25 -6.53 16.21
CA LEU A 90 2.10 -7.37 16.48
C LEU A 90 0.75 -6.63 16.39
N ASP A 91 0.74 -5.30 16.28
CA ASP A 91 -0.42 -4.42 16.03
C ASP A 91 -1.00 -4.62 14.62
N LYS A 92 -1.05 -5.86 14.13
CA LYS A 92 -2.12 -6.29 13.24
C LYS A 92 -3.41 -6.12 14.04
N LYS A 93 -4.36 -5.34 13.49
CA LYS A 93 -5.73 -5.28 14.01
C LYS A 93 -6.21 -6.72 14.25
N TYR A 94 -6.39 -7.11 15.50
CA TYR A 94 -6.84 -8.45 15.86
C TYR A 94 -8.19 -8.69 15.17
N SER A 95 -8.16 -9.48 14.11
CA SER A 95 -9.32 -9.77 13.27
C SER A 95 -9.84 -11.11 13.76
N LYS A 96 -10.72 -11.08 14.75
CA LYS A 96 -11.43 -12.28 15.21
C LYS A 96 -12.64 -12.48 14.30
N ILE A 97 -12.74 -13.65 13.69
CA ILE A 97 -13.95 -14.08 12.98
C ILE A 97 -14.67 -15.01 13.95
N ASP A 98 -15.80 -14.55 14.49
CA ASP A 98 -16.67 -15.38 15.31
C ASP A 98 -17.62 -16.14 14.39
N LEU A 99 -17.41 -17.45 14.26
CA LEU A 99 -18.28 -18.34 13.49
C LEU A 99 -19.42 -18.83 14.38
N ASN A 100 -20.63 -18.33 14.10
CA ASN A 100 -21.81 -18.69 14.89
C ASN A 100 -22.65 -19.77 14.23
N ARG A 101 -22.54 -19.94 12.91
CA ARG A 101 -23.38 -20.85 12.12
C ARG A 101 -22.60 -21.40 10.94
N ILE A 102 -22.86 -22.65 10.61
CA ILE A 102 -22.35 -23.30 9.40
C ILE A 102 -23.53 -23.87 8.64
N HIS A 103 -23.57 -23.57 7.34
CA HIS A 103 -24.55 -24.11 6.41
C HIS A 103 -23.88 -25.22 5.62
N ILE A 104 -24.42 -26.43 5.71
CA ILE A 104 -23.95 -27.60 4.96
C ILE A 104 -25.02 -27.93 3.93
N ILE A 105 -24.60 -28.09 2.68
CA ILE A 105 -25.43 -28.64 1.61
C ILE A 105 -25.07 -30.11 1.50
N ALA A 106 -25.94 -30.99 2.01
CA ALA A 106 -25.76 -32.43 1.84
C ALA A 106 -26.07 -32.83 0.39
N ASN A 107 -25.53 -33.97 -0.05
CA ASN A 107 -25.72 -34.52 -1.40
C ASN A 107 -27.20 -34.78 -1.77
N THR A 108 -28.11 -34.77 -0.80
CA THR A 108 -29.56 -34.98 -0.92
C THR A 108 -30.39 -33.70 -1.04
N GLN A 109 -29.78 -32.53 -1.31
CA GLN A 109 -30.46 -31.21 -1.35
C GLN A 109 -31.08 -30.74 -0.03
N GLU A 110 -30.81 -31.43 1.07
CA GLU A 110 -31.19 -30.96 2.39
C GLU A 110 -30.17 -29.95 2.92
N GLU A 111 -30.67 -28.78 3.29
CA GLU A 111 -29.89 -27.71 3.90
C GLU A 111 -29.88 -27.88 5.42
N ILE A 112 -28.72 -28.18 5.98
CA ILE A 112 -28.56 -28.35 7.43
C ILE A 112 -27.85 -27.10 7.99
N LEU A 113 -28.52 -26.41 8.92
CA LEU A 113 -27.97 -25.27 9.63
C LEU A 113 -27.51 -25.69 11.02
N LEU A 114 -26.20 -25.72 11.24
CA LEU A 114 -25.61 -25.99 12.55
C LEU A 114 -25.55 -24.70 13.37
N ASN A 115 -26.17 -24.73 14.55
CA ASN A 115 -26.24 -23.61 15.49
C ASN A 115 -25.61 -23.92 16.86
N SER A 116 -25.34 -25.19 17.16
CA SER A 116 -24.67 -25.58 18.41
C SER A 116 -23.16 -25.33 18.29
N LYS A 117 -22.55 -24.85 19.38
CA LYS A 117 -21.13 -24.48 19.41
C LYS A 117 -20.22 -25.68 19.08
N ASP A 118 -20.54 -26.85 19.61
CA ASP A 118 -19.72 -28.05 19.45
C ASP A 118 -19.83 -28.60 18.01
N GLU A 119 -21.01 -28.55 17.42
CA GLU A 119 -21.28 -28.95 16.02
C GLU A 119 -20.60 -28.01 15.02
N VAL A 120 -20.72 -26.69 15.25
CA VAL A 120 -20.05 -25.66 14.44
C VAL A 120 -18.53 -25.84 14.50
N GLN A 121 -17.98 -26.16 15.67
CA GLN A 121 -16.54 -26.38 15.81
C GLN A 121 -16.07 -27.63 15.07
N ALA A 122 -16.76 -28.76 15.22
CA ALA A 122 -16.41 -30.01 14.55
C ALA A 122 -16.46 -29.86 13.03
N GLU A 123 -17.52 -29.24 12.50
CA GLU A 123 -17.68 -29.07 11.07
C GLU A 123 -16.72 -28.02 10.48
N ALA A 124 -16.43 -26.94 11.23
CA ALA A 124 -15.39 -25.99 10.83
C ALA A 124 -14.03 -26.69 10.69
N ILE A 125 -13.67 -27.56 11.63
CA ILE A 125 -12.41 -28.30 11.58
C ILE A 125 -12.39 -29.19 10.32
N ASN A 126 -13.45 -29.93 10.04
CA ASN A 126 -13.52 -30.81 8.87
C ASN A 126 -13.41 -30.02 7.56
N THR A 127 -14.22 -28.97 7.40
CA THR A 127 -14.24 -28.13 6.19
C THR A 127 -12.90 -27.44 5.95
N PHE A 128 -12.36 -26.74 6.95
CA PHE A 128 -11.08 -26.03 6.77
C PHE A 128 -9.88 -26.97 6.63
N SER A 129 -9.86 -28.11 7.32
CA SER A 129 -8.77 -29.09 7.18
C SER A 129 -8.65 -29.60 5.73
N SER A 130 -9.78 -29.76 5.02
CA SER A 130 -9.77 -30.14 3.61
C SER A 130 -9.22 -29.04 2.69
N LEU A 131 -9.44 -27.76 3.04
CA LEU A 131 -8.94 -26.61 2.28
C LEU A 131 -7.44 -26.38 2.49
N PHE A 132 -6.92 -26.73 3.67
CA PHE A 132 -5.50 -26.67 3.96
C PHE A 132 -4.76 -27.80 3.25
N HIS A 133 -4.25 -27.49 2.06
CA HIS A 133 -3.29 -28.36 1.40
C HIS A 133 -2.03 -28.39 2.25
N THR A 134 -1.50 -29.59 2.52
CA THR A 134 -0.14 -29.73 3.04
C THR A 134 0.78 -28.95 2.11
N ARG A 135 1.42 -27.91 2.66
CA ARG A 135 2.34 -27.06 1.89
C ARG A 135 3.38 -27.99 1.26
N ASN A 136 3.38 -28.10 -0.07
CA ASN A 136 4.48 -28.75 -0.78
C ASN A 136 5.66 -27.80 -0.75
N HIS A 137 6.31 -27.77 0.41
CA HIS A 137 7.42 -26.91 0.78
C HIS A 137 8.67 -27.26 -0.05
N LYS A 138 8.64 -28.33 -0.86
CA LYS A 138 9.73 -28.85 -1.70
C LYS A 138 11.06 -29.07 -0.95
N PHE A 139 11.09 -28.99 0.38
CA PHE A 139 12.29 -29.30 1.16
C PHE A 139 12.73 -30.75 0.98
N LYS A 140 11.83 -31.66 0.61
CA LYS A 140 12.19 -33.04 0.26
C LYS A 140 12.85 -33.17 -1.14
N ASN A 141 12.66 -32.18 -2.01
CA ASN A 141 13.18 -32.15 -3.39
C ASN A 141 14.14 -30.97 -3.58
N PHE A 142 15.13 -30.82 -2.70
CA PHE A 142 16.23 -29.90 -2.98
C PHE A 142 17.09 -30.44 -4.13
N PRO A 143 17.62 -29.56 -5.00
CA PRO A 143 18.76 -29.90 -5.83
C PRO A 143 19.89 -30.41 -4.93
N GLU A 144 20.57 -31.48 -5.35
CA GLU A 144 21.53 -32.25 -4.55
C GLU A 144 22.56 -31.38 -3.82
N GLN A 145 23.03 -30.33 -4.50
CA GLN A 145 23.96 -29.31 -3.98
C GLN A 145 23.53 -28.58 -2.68
N TRP A 146 22.23 -28.60 -2.33
CA TRP A 146 21.72 -27.95 -1.11
C TRP A 146 21.37 -28.93 0.00
N LYS A 147 21.37 -30.24 -0.26
CA LYS A 147 21.04 -31.25 0.77
C LYS A 147 22.10 -31.26 1.87
N ASP A 148 23.38 -31.25 1.49
CA ASP A 148 24.52 -31.29 2.43
C ASP A 148 24.60 -30.08 3.37
N ILE A 149 24.00 -28.94 2.98
CA ILE A 149 24.03 -27.71 3.79
C ILE A 149 22.89 -27.69 4.83
N TYR A 150 21.82 -28.44 4.57
CA TYR A 150 20.57 -28.35 5.33
C TYR A 150 20.12 -29.66 5.99
N GLU A 151 20.85 -30.77 5.80
CA GLU A 151 20.75 -31.93 6.67
C GLU A 151 21.61 -31.69 7.93
N PRO A 152 21.00 -31.67 9.14
CA PRO A 152 21.73 -31.49 10.40
C PRO A 152 22.55 -32.72 10.81
#